data_AF-A0A9E2W0V9-F1
#
_entry.id   AF-A0A9E2W0V9-F1
#
_cell.length_a   1.000
_cell.length_b   1.000
_cell.length_c   1.000
_cell.angle_alpha   90.00
_cell.angle_beta   90.00
_cell.angle_gamma   90.00
#
_symmetry.space_group_name_H-M   'P 1'
#
loop_
_entity.id
_entity.type
_entity.pdbx_description
1 polymer ?
#
loop_
_entity_poly.entity_id
_entity_poly.type
_entity_poly.pdbx_seq_one_letter_code
_entity_poly.pdbx_strand_id
1 'polypeptide(L)'
;MEQLNKLLDKIKETRSLASDNALAESLGVKRQTVSNWRKERTLPDAVQCATIAGLTGEPLARVLGIVGEARAISKEEKKVWRRLAAIVSLGIVSLGIAFSNPANARDADGQQIERGAVTTMHYAKLLKGGLS
;
A
#
# COMPACT_ATOMS: atom_id res chain seq x y z
N MET A 1 -10.95 -19.19 -4.05
CA MET A 1 -10.08 -19.78 -3.01
C MET A 1 -8.66 -20.08 -3.49
N GLU A 2 -8.47 -20.37 -4.78
CA GLU A 2 -7.14 -20.48 -5.43
C GLU A 2 -6.15 -19.36 -5.04
N GLN A 3 -6.63 -18.13 -4.88
CA GLN A 3 -5.80 -16.97 -4.50
C GLN A 3 -5.16 -17.11 -3.11
N LEU A 4 -5.87 -17.67 -2.11
CA LEU A 4 -5.27 -17.92 -0.78
C LEU A 4 -4.20 -19.01 -0.87
N ASN A 5 -4.47 -20.09 -1.61
CA ASN A 5 -3.48 -21.15 -1.83
C ASN A 5 -2.23 -20.61 -2.53
N LYS A 6 -2.40 -19.75 -3.54
CA LYS A 6 -1.29 -19.05 -4.20
C LYS A 6 -0.46 -18.22 -3.23
N LEU A 7 -1.08 -17.52 -2.27
CA LEU A 7 -0.32 -16.81 -1.22
C LEU A 7 0.49 -17.77 -0.34
N LEU A 8 -0.11 -18.90 0.08
CA LEU A 8 0.57 -19.91 0.89
C LEU A 8 1.73 -20.56 0.13
N ASP A 9 1.53 -20.86 -1.15
CA ASP A 9 2.57 -21.43 -2.01
C ASP A 9 3.69 -20.41 -2.28
N LYS A 10 3.36 -19.12 -2.47
CA LYS A 10 4.35 -18.04 -2.57
C LYS A 10 5.24 -17.94 -1.32
N ILE A 11 4.71 -18.17 -0.12
CA ILE A 11 5.54 -18.22 1.10
C ILE A 11 6.53 -19.38 1.01
N LYS A 12 6.08 -20.56 0.57
CA LYS A 12 6.94 -21.73 0.43
C LYS A 12 8.05 -21.48 -0.59
N GLU A 13 7.73 -20.85 -1.71
CA GLU A 13 8.72 -20.45 -2.72
C GLU A 13 9.71 -19.42 -2.17
N THR A 14 9.22 -18.34 -1.56
CA THR A 14 10.05 -17.23 -1.04
C THR A 14 11.01 -17.69 0.07
N ARG A 15 10.61 -18.71 0.83
CA ARG A 15 11.39 -19.23 1.97
C ARG A 15 11.98 -20.62 1.72
N SER A 16 11.90 -21.13 0.49
CA SER A 16 12.39 -22.47 0.12
C SER A 16 11.88 -23.60 1.03
N LEU A 17 10.62 -23.56 1.43
CA LEU A 17 10.02 -24.52 2.36
C LEU A 17 9.54 -25.77 1.63
N ALA A 18 10.08 -26.92 2.01
CA ALA A 18 9.75 -28.20 1.37
C ALA A 18 8.36 -28.76 1.74
N SER A 19 7.73 -28.28 2.82
CA SER A 19 6.47 -28.86 3.30
C SER A 19 5.51 -27.85 3.92
N ASP A 20 4.23 -28.24 3.98
CA ASP A 20 3.20 -27.47 4.68
C ASP A 20 3.40 -27.45 6.21
N ASN A 21 4.19 -28.39 6.75
CA ASN A 21 4.54 -28.35 8.17
C ASN A 21 5.51 -27.21 8.47
N ALA A 22 6.56 -27.08 7.66
CA ALA A 22 7.51 -25.96 7.74
C ALA A 22 6.82 -24.61 7.47
N LEU A 23 5.84 -24.57 6.55
CA LEU A 23 4.98 -23.41 6.34
C LEU A 23 4.21 -23.05 7.62
N ALA A 24 3.57 -24.03 8.26
CA ALA A 24 2.80 -23.81 9.48
C ALA A 24 3.68 -23.26 10.62
N GLU A 25 4.88 -23.81 10.80
CA GLU A 25 5.88 -23.31 11.75
C GLU A 25 6.26 -21.85 11.45
N SER A 26 6.52 -21.50 10.18
CA SER A 26 6.85 -20.12 9.79
C SER A 26 5.71 -19.13 10.03
N LEU A 27 4.47 -19.61 10.03
CA LEU A 27 3.26 -18.83 10.29
C LEU A 27 2.88 -18.78 11.77
N GLY A 28 3.58 -19.54 12.63
CA GLY A 28 3.23 -19.67 14.05
C GLY A 28 1.91 -20.40 14.31
N VAL A 29 1.48 -21.27 13.40
CA VAL A 29 0.22 -22.03 13.50
C VAL A 29 0.45 -23.54 13.47
N LYS A 30 -0.56 -24.31 13.85
CA LYS A 30 -0.52 -25.79 13.74
C LYS A 30 -0.67 -26.21 12.28
N ARG A 31 -0.03 -27.32 11.88
CA ARG A 31 -0.18 -27.93 10.54
C ARG A 31 -1.65 -28.15 10.13
N GLN A 32 -2.49 -28.58 11.07
CA GLN A 32 -3.92 -28.77 10.83
C GLN A 32 -4.63 -27.48 10.41
N THR A 33 -4.18 -26.33 10.90
CA THR A 33 -4.74 -25.01 10.57
C THR A 33 -4.48 -24.70 9.09
N VAL A 34 -3.24 -24.89 8.62
CA VAL A 34 -2.89 -24.73 7.20
C VAL A 34 -3.69 -25.68 6.31
N SER A 35 -3.81 -26.95 6.73
CA SER A 35 -4.62 -27.95 6.02
C SER A 35 -6.10 -27.53 5.93
N ASN A 36 -6.66 -26.98 7.02
CA ASN A 36 -8.04 -26.49 7.04
C ASN A 36 -8.22 -25.25 6.14
N TRP A 37 -7.24 -24.35 6.05
CA TRP A 37 -7.27 -23.23 5.13
C TRP A 37 -7.25 -23.68 3.67
N ARG A 38 -6.35 -24.61 3.32
CA ARG A 38 -6.27 -25.17 1.96
C ARG A 38 -7.55 -25.90 1.54
N LYS A 39 -8.26 -26.48 2.52
CA LYS A 39 -9.55 -27.18 2.35
C LYS A 39 -10.76 -26.28 2.60
N GLU A 40 -10.56 -24.98 2.80
CA GLU A 40 -11.63 -24.00 2.94
C GLU A 40 -12.55 -24.21 4.15
N ARG A 41 -12.14 -25.05 5.12
CA ARG A 41 -12.92 -25.33 6.34
C ARG A 41 -12.89 -24.15 7.31
N THR A 42 -11.78 -23.42 7.30
CA THR A 42 -11.57 -22.21 8.08
C THR A 42 -10.79 -21.23 7.23
N LEU A 43 -10.79 -19.96 7.61
CA LEU A 43 -10.04 -18.91 6.93
C LEU A 43 -9.09 -18.23 7.94
N PRO A 44 -7.95 -17.69 7.47
CA PRO A 44 -7.08 -16.89 8.33
C PRO A 44 -7.83 -15.73 8.99
N ASP A 45 -7.46 -15.41 10.22
CA ASP A 45 -7.87 -14.17 10.89
C ASP A 45 -6.98 -12.99 10.47
N ALA A 46 -7.26 -11.79 10.99
CA ALA A 46 -6.54 -10.57 10.61
C ALA A 46 -5.05 -10.61 10.99
N VAL A 47 -4.68 -11.23 12.12
CA VAL A 47 -3.29 -11.35 12.56
C VAL A 47 -2.54 -12.31 11.63
N GLN A 48 -3.16 -13.44 11.29
CA GLN A 48 -2.62 -14.40 10.33
C GLN A 48 -2.52 -13.80 8.93
N CYS A 49 -3.45 -12.95 8.51
CA CYS A 49 -3.35 -12.19 7.28
C CYS A 49 -2.15 -11.23 7.30
N ALA A 50 -1.89 -10.55 8.42
CA ALA A 50 -0.70 -9.71 8.59
C ALA A 50 0.59 -10.51 8.49
N THR A 51 0.65 -11.70 9.10
CA THR A 51 1.80 -12.60 8.95
C THR A 51 1.97 -13.03 7.50
N ILE A 52 0.91 -13.49 6.82
CA ILE A 52 0.97 -13.89 5.41
C ILE A 52 1.46 -12.73 4.53
N ALA A 53 0.96 -11.51 4.75
CA ALA A 53 1.40 -10.31 4.04
C ALA A 53 2.91 -10.07 4.25
N GLY A 54 3.38 -10.09 5.49
CA GLY A 54 4.80 -9.91 5.83
C GLY A 54 5.70 -10.99 5.23
N LEU A 55 5.24 -12.24 5.15
CA LEU A 55 6.02 -13.35 4.60
C LEU A 55 6.05 -13.36 3.07
N THR A 56 5.00 -12.86 2.41
CA THR A 56 4.87 -12.83 0.94
C THR A 56 5.34 -11.53 0.30
N GLY A 57 5.53 -10.48 1.10
CA GLY A 57 5.75 -9.11 0.63
C GLY A 57 4.52 -8.49 -0.06
N GLU A 58 3.35 -9.15 0.00
CA GLU A 58 2.11 -8.58 -0.53
C GLU A 58 1.55 -7.52 0.43
N PRO A 59 0.92 -6.47 -0.08
CA PRO A 59 0.25 -5.50 0.78
C PRO A 59 -0.84 -6.14 1.64
N LEU A 60 -0.92 -5.79 2.93
CA LEU A 60 -1.89 -6.36 3.87
C LEU A 60 -3.34 -6.21 3.37
N ALA A 61 -3.69 -5.06 2.81
CA ALA A 61 -5.02 -4.83 2.26
C ALA A 61 -5.39 -5.81 1.13
N ARG A 62 -4.41 -6.29 0.35
CA ARG A 62 -4.62 -7.31 -0.67
C ARG A 62 -4.95 -8.67 -0.05
N VAL A 63 -4.17 -9.08 0.96
CA VAL A 63 -4.38 -10.35 1.67
C VAL A 63 -5.74 -10.35 2.38
N LEU A 64 -6.07 -9.25 3.09
CA LEU A 64 -7.38 -9.07 3.72
C LEU A 64 -8.52 -9.07 2.69
N GLY A 65 -8.33 -8.44 1.53
CA GLY A 65 -9.30 -8.46 0.45
C GLY A 65 -9.59 -9.88 -0.06
N ILE A 66 -8.55 -10.69 -0.27
CA ILE A 66 -8.69 -12.09 -0.70
C ILE A 66 -9.43 -12.93 0.36
N VAL A 67 -9.03 -12.81 1.63
CA VAL A 67 -9.64 -13.59 2.73
C VAL A 67 -11.05 -13.11 3.06
N GLY A 68 -11.29 -11.80 2.99
CA GLY A 68 -12.61 -11.19 3.16
C GLY A 68 -13.58 -11.61 2.07
N GLU A 69 -13.15 -11.63 0.80
CA GLU A 69 -13.97 -12.13 -0.31
C GLU A 69 -14.35 -13.60 -0.11
N ALA A 70 -13.42 -14.42 0.36
CA ALA A 70 -13.67 -15.82 0.69
C ALA A 70 -14.68 -16.00 1.82
N ARG A 71 -14.65 -15.10 2.81
CA ARG A 71 -15.55 -15.12 3.97
C ARG A 71 -16.94 -14.59 3.65
N ALA A 72 -17.04 -13.66 2.71
CA ALA A 72 -18.28 -13.00 2.35
C ALA A 72 -19.34 -13.96 1.80
N ILE A 73 -20.58 -13.77 2.22
CA ILE A 73 -21.71 -14.62 1.80
C ILE A 73 -22.38 -14.00 0.57
N SER A 74 -22.61 -12.69 0.58
CA SER A 74 -23.34 -11.99 -0.48
C SER A 74 -22.45 -11.62 -1.67
N LYS A 75 -23.06 -11.48 -2.85
CA LYS A 75 -22.35 -11.05 -4.07
C LYS A 75 -21.82 -9.62 -3.97
N GLU A 76 -22.59 -8.72 -3.37
CA GLU A 76 -22.19 -7.32 -3.21
C GLU A 76 -21.03 -7.16 -2.23
N GLU A 77 -21.04 -7.90 -1.12
CA GLU A 77 -19.94 -7.92 -0.17
C GLU A 77 -18.65 -8.47 -0.82
N LYS A 78 -18.75 -9.58 -1.58
CA LYS A 78 -17.62 -10.11 -2.36
C LYS A 78 -17.02 -9.07 -3.29
N LYS A 79 -17.86 -8.25 -3.94
CA LYS A 79 -17.42 -7.18 -4.83
C LYS A 79 -16.65 -6.08 -4.09
N VAL A 80 -17.06 -5.73 -2.86
CA VAL A 80 -16.33 -4.77 -2.01
C VAL A 80 -14.94 -5.31 -1.67
N TRP A 81 -14.85 -6.55 -1.21
CA TRP A 81 -13.56 -7.18 -0.87
C TRP A 81 -12.64 -7.32 -2.07
N ARG A 82 -13.19 -7.68 -3.24
CA ARG A 82 -12.41 -7.74 -4.49
C ARG A 82 -11.87 -6.38 -4.91
N ARG A 83 -12.65 -5.31 -4.73
CA ARG A 83 -12.19 -3.93 -4.98
C ARG A 83 -11.06 -3.56 -4.03
N LEU A 84 -11.19 -3.86 -2.73
CA LEU A 84 -10.11 -3.65 -1.77
C LEU A 84 -8.83 -4.39 -2.16
N ALA A 85 -8.96 -5.64 -2.62
CA ALA A 85 -7.82 -6.41 -3.10
C ALA A 85 -7.13 -5.80 -4.34
N ALA A 86 -7.91 -5.14 -5.21
CA ALA A 86 -7.42 -4.56 -6.47
C ALA A 86 -6.76 -3.18 -6.31
N ILE A 87 -7.22 -2.37 -5.36
CA ILE A 87 -6.76 -0.96 -5.20
C ILE A 87 -5.29 -0.88 -4.79
N VAL A 88 -4.74 -1.90 -4.12
CA VAL A 88 -3.37 -1.84 -3.57
C VAL A 88 -2.27 -1.99 -4.64
N SER A 89 -2.63 -2.36 -5.87
CA SER A 89 -1.69 -2.41 -6.99
C SER A 89 -1.32 -1.03 -7.54
N LEU A 90 -2.04 0.03 -7.12
CA LEU A 90 -1.75 1.42 -7.47
C LEU A 90 -0.96 2.04 -6.32
N GLY A 91 0.35 2.15 -6.52
CA GLY A 91 1.30 2.58 -5.50
C GLY A 91 0.87 3.84 -4.75
N ILE A 92 1.18 3.88 -3.46
CA ILE A 92 1.29 5.12 -2.71
C ILE A 92 2.32 5.96 -3.49
N VAL A 93 1.83 6.91 -4.28
CA VAL A 93 2.64 8.03 -4.74
C VAL A 93 3.13 8.71 -3.47
N SER A 94 4.43 8.64 -3.26
CA SER A 94 5.14 9.33 -2.20
C SER A 94 4.84 10.83 -2.28
N LEU A 95 3.83 11.31 -1.55
CA LEU A 95 3.84 12.69 -1.08
C LEU A 95 5.02 12.78 -0.11
N GLY A 96 6.13 13.35 -0.59
CA GLY A 96 7.30 13.65 0.21
C GLY A 96 6.91 14.53 1.39
N ILE A 97 6.66 13.93 2.54
CA ILE A 97 6.77 14.61 3.82
C ILE A 97 8.26 14.56 4.13
N ALA A 98 8.94 15.65 3.77
CA ALA A 98 10.29 15.93 4.19
C ALA A 98 10.35 15.85 5.72
N PHE A 99 10.85 14.74 6.26
CA PHE A 99 11.42 14.76 7.60
C PHE A 99 12.65 15.64 7.53
N SER A 100 12.45 16.92 7.85
CA SER A 100 13.53 17.87 8.08
C SER A 100 14.38 17.30 9.21
N ASN A 101 15.57 16.81 8.88
CA ASN A 101 16.61 16.46 9.84
C ASN A 101 17.52 17.68 9.98
N PRO A 102 17.37 18.54 11.01
CA PRO A 102 18.26 19.67 11.21
C PRO A 102 19.53 19.20 11.91
N ALA A 103 20.36 18.40 11.22
CA ALA A 103 21.63 17.93 11.78
C ALA A 103 22.86 18.29 10.94
N ASN A 104 22.69 18.89 9.76
CA ASN A 104 23.81 19.39 8.96
C ASN A 104 23.56 20.85 8.55
N ALA A 105 23.62 21.74 9.54
CA ALA A 105 23.94 23.14 9.30
C ALA A 105 25.46 23.24 9.13
N ARG A 106 25.92 23.87 8.03
CA ARG A 106 27.26 23.90 7.41
C ARG A 106 27.20 23.09 6.12
N ASP A 107 27.01 23.63 4.92
CA ASP A 107 27.53 24.88 4.35
C ASP A 107 26.55 25.35 3.27
N ALA A 108 26.03 26.57 3.40
CA ALA A 108 25.24 27.22 2.36
C ALA A 108 25.84 28.61 2.13
N ASP A 109 27.02 28.63 1.51
CA ASP A 109 27.60 29.82 0.93
C ASP A 109 27.77 29.60 -0.58
N GLY A 110 27.22 30.52 -1.36
CA GLY A 110 27.45 30.61 -2.80
C GLY A 110 26.44 29.93 -3.73
N GLN A 111 25.34 30.63 -4.09
CA GLN A 111 25.06 30.85 -5.51
C GLN A 111 24.28 32.15 -5.74
N GLN A 112 24.89 33.03 -6.52
CA GLN A 112 24.53 34.43 -6.72
C GLN A 112 23.28 34.65 -7.58
N ILE A 113 22.60 35.75 -7.27
CA ILE A 113 21.49 36.36 -8.00
C ILE A 113 22.06 37.05 -9.25
N GLU A 114 21.66 36.61 -10.45
CA GLU A 114 21.84 37.41 -11.67
C GLU A 114 20.56 38.18 -12.00
N ARG A 115 20.73 39.51 -12.03
CA ARG A 115 19.74 40.50 -12.47
C ARG A 115 19.59 40.44 -13.99
N GLY A 116 18.36 40.24 -14.46
CA GLY A 116 18.01 40.38 -15.88
C GLY A 116 16.65 41.05 -16.05
N ALA A 117 16.68 42.33 -16.41
CA ALA A 117 15.64 43.13 -17.06
C ALA A 117 14.28 43.37 -16.35
N VAL A 118 14.10 44.65 -16.03
CA VAL A 118 12.86 45.38 -15.73
C VAL A 118 11.73 45.08 -16.73
N THR A 119 10.51 44.85 -16.23
CA THR A 119 9.29 45.30 -16.91
C THR A 119 8.25 45.70 -15.87
N THR A 120 8.21 47.01 -15.62
CA THR A 120 7.11 47.74 -15.00
C THR A 120 5.81 47.51 -15.79
N MET A 121 4.76 47.02 -15.14
CA MET A 121 3.38 47.22 -15.62
C MET A 121 2.55 47.86 -14.49
N HIS A 122 2.57 49.20 -14.53
CA HIS A 122 1.61 50.08 -13.86
C HIS A 122 0.20 49.80 -14.40
N TYR A 123 -0.76 49.55 -13.51
CA TYR A 123 -2.17 49.39 -13.84
C TYR A 123 -2.70 50.68 -14.49
N ALA A 124 -2.96 50.64 -15.79
CA ALA A 124 -3.69 51.66 -16.52
C ALA A 124 -4.83 51.00 -17.32
N LYS A 125 -5.99 51.70 -17.35
CA LYS A 125 -7.32 51.30 -17.84
C LYS A 125 -8.11 50.45 -16.83
N LEU A 126 -9.32 50.78 -16.39
CA LEU A 126 -10.36 51.69 -16.91
C LEU A 126 -11.28 52.07 -15.75
N LEU A 127 -11.51 53.36 -15.50
CA LEU A 127 -12.84 53.92 -15.24
C LEU A 127 -12.84 55.34 -15.81
N LYS A 128 -13.29 55.47 -17.05
CA LYS A 128 -13.74 56.73 -17.64
C LYS A 128 -15.14 57.02 -17.09
N GLY A 129 -15.37 58.27 -16.70
CA GLY A 129 -16.69 58.90 -16.82
C GLY A 129 -17.23 59.53 -15.54
N GLY A 130 -17.24 60.86 -15.48
CA GLY A 130 -18.09 61.63 -14.56
C GLY A 130 -17.42 62.87 -13.97
N LEU A 131 -17.18 63.90 -14.80
CA LEU A 131 -16.88 65.27 -14.35
C LEU A 131 -18.18 65.99 -13.95
N SER A 132 -18.01 66.95 -13.05
CA SER A 132 -18.87 68.11 -12.72
C SER A 132 -20.11 67.89 -11.87
#